data_AF-A0A2R4JLX4-F1
#
_entry.id   AF-A0A2R4JLX4-F1
#
_cell.length_a   1.000
_cell.length_b   1.000
_cell.length_c   1.000
_cell.angle_alpha   90.00
_cell.angle_beta   90.00
_cell.angle_gamma   90.00
#
_symmetry.space_group_name_H-M   'P 1'
#
loop_
_entity.id
_entity.type
_entity.pdbx_description
1 polymer ?
#
loop_
_entity_poly.entity_id
_entity_poly.type
_entity_poly.pdbx_seq_one_letter_code
_entity_poly.pdbx_strand_id
1 'polypeptide(L)'
;MAPARSRYRIAANILAPVIALSWLVLLLPPAVSLARSTTMPSLDSLRLPLAAMVICVAHAIVGFAVGCRVPRIIATPILAVADWLLVAFTRAMLPYWPRHVSGQFGTIGFGEVPRFVTAAAPMLLAGGIAVGLLLLWLPYGWRLLRVALAAAVAVAGAVGAYRLTADWSATPPITTGNVAMACTGSAPRMCVPDFNERYLPEVQSASAKALSVLRDAGATSARPRLITDGYVDGRHQKASTDTEWRMMLTVPVQRGDAVYQVVVRSLKFRCKEVDVRTAHSAWLWAATKTGQAEAYQMRREQEGMNPEDRQLEKQIKADVTRVLAEPAAAQTKWIKQKLDTCQANAS
;
A
#
# COMPACT_ATOMS: atom_id res chain seq x y z
N MET A 1 -48.92 -27.10 -27.77
CA MET A 1 -48.03 -27.36 -26.61
C MET A 1 -47.09 -26.17 -26.47
N ALA A 2 -47.29 -25.30 -25.48
CA ALA A 2 -46.38 -24.17 -25.26
C ALA A 2 -45.01 -24.72 -24.77
N PRO A 3 -43.88 -24.20 -25.28
CA PRO A 3 -42.56 -24.70 -24.86
C PRO A 3 -42.39 -24.48 -23.37
N ALA A 4 -42.12 -25.57 -22.63
CA ALA A 4 -41.84 -25.53 -21.20
C ALA A 4 -40.60 -24.63 -20.97
N ARG A 5 -40.83 -23.36 -20.62
CA ARG A 5 -39.73 -22.44 -20.31
C ARG A 5 -38.99 -22.99 -19.10
N SER A 6 -37.72 -23.35 -19.29
CA SER A 6 -36.84 -23.78 -18.20
C SER A 6 -36.86 -22.75 -17.07
N ARG A 7 -37.05 -23.20 -15.83
CA ARG A 7 -37.07 -22.34 -14.64
C ARG A 7 -35.80 -21.49 -14.52
N TYR A 8 -34.67 -22.01 -15.01
CA TYR A 8 -33.41 -21.28 -15.08
C TYR A 8 -33.43 -20.11 -16.07
N ARG A 9 -34.17 -20.20 -17.17
CA ARG A 9 -34.30 -19.09 -18.13
C ARG A 9 -35.12 -17.94 -17.55
N ILE A 10 -36.15 -18.26 -16.77
CA ILE A 10 -36.95 -17.25 -16.05
C ILE A 10 -36.10 -16.58 -14.98
N ALA A 11 -35.39 -17.37 -14.17
CA ALA A 11 -34.48 -16.83 -13.15
C ALA A 11 -33.37 -15.96 -13.76
N ALA A 12 -32.74 -16.40 -14.85
CA ALA A 12 -31.71 -15.64 -15.55
C ALA A 12 -32.22 -14.28 -16.05
N ASN A 13 -33.41 -14.24 -16.65
CA ASN A 13 -34.00 -12.99 -17.13
C ASN A 13 -34.33 -12.01 -15.99
N ILE A 14 -34.68 -12.51 -14.80
CA ILE A 14 -34.98 -11.68 -13.62
C ILE A 14 -33.69 -11.21 -12.94
N LEU A 15 -32.67 -12.07 -12.87
CA LEU A 15 -31.40 -11.79 -12.21
C LEU A 15 -30.48 -10.89 -13.04
N ALA A 16 -30.52 -11.00 -14.37
CA ALA A 16 -29.65 -10.27 -15.28
C ALA A 16 -29.63 -8.74 -15.04
N PRO A 17 -30.77 -8.01 -14.95
CA PRO A 17 -30.74 -6.58 -14.71
C PRO A 17 -30.16 -6.21 -13.34
N VAL A 18 -30.41 -7.02 -12.30
CA VAL A 18 -29.90 -6.78 -10.94
C VAL A 18 -28.39 -6.98 -10.90
N ILE A 19 -27.89 -8.06 -11.51
CA ILE A 19 -26.46 -8.35 -11.62
C ILE A 19 -25.77 -7.25 -12.44
N ALA A 20 -26.33 -6.87 -13.59
CA ALA A 20 -25.78 -5.82 -14.44
C ALA A 20 -25.69 -4.47 -13.71
N LEU A 21 -26.74 -4.09 -12.97
CA LEU A 21 -26.74 -2.86 -12.17
C LEU A 21 -25.70 -2.93 -11.04
N SER A 22 -25.58 -4.08 -10.37
CA SER A 22 -24.60 -4.29 -9.30
C SER A 22 -23.17 -4.17 -9.83
N TRP A 23 -22.89 -4.78 -10.98
CA TRP A 23 -21.59 -4.66 -11.64
C TRP A 23 -21.33 -3.23 -12.13
N LEU A 24 -22.35 -2.52 -12.62
CA LEU A 24 -22.20 -1.12 -13.00
C LEU A 24 -21.81 -0.24 -11.80
N VAL A 25 -22.49 -0.40 -10.65
CA VAL A 25 -22.14 0.32 -9.42
C VAL A 25 -20.73 0.00 -8.95
N LEU A 26 -20.30 -1.26 -9.08
CA LEU A 26 -18.95 -1.71 -8.70
C LEU A 26 -17.86 -1.17 -9.63
N LEU A 27 -18.09 -1.18 -10.95
CA LEU A 27 -17.06 -0.90 -11.96
C LEU A 27 -16.99 0.56 -12.38
N LEU A 28 -18.09 1.32 -12.25
CA LEU A 28 -18.13 2.71 -12.71
C LEU A 28 -17.13 3.61 -11.96
N PRO A 29 -17.03 3.60 -10.61
CA PRO A 29 -16.05 4.42 -9.91
C PRO A 29 -14.59 4.15 -10.31
N PRO A 30 -14.08 2.89 -10.32
CA PRO A 30 -12.71 2.63 -10.75
C PRO A 30 -12.51 2.92 -12.24
N ALA A 31 -13.50 2.69 -13.12
CA ALA A 31 -13.40 3.04 -14.53
C ALA A 31 -13.24 4.55 -14.74
N VAL A 32 -14.03 5.37 -14.03
CA VAL A 32 -13.89 6.83 -14.07
C VAL A 32 -12.53 7.28 -13.52
N SER A 33 -12.05 6.65 -12.45
CA SER A 33 -10.73 6.94 -11.87
C SER A 33 -9.58 6.62 -12.83
N LEU A 34 -9.61 5.46 -13.48
CA LEU A 34 -8.62 5.04 -14.49
C LEU A 34 -8.65 5.96 -15.71
N ALA A 35 -9.84 6.34 -16.18
CA ALA A 35 -9.99 7.29 -17.29
C ALA A 35 -9.40 8.67 -16.96
N ARG A 36 -9.67 9.20 -15.76
CA ARG A 36 -9.12 10.49 -15.30
C ARG A 36 -7.61 10.47 -15.11
N SER A 37 -7.04 9.32 -14.76
CA SER A 37 -5.60 9.12 -14.55
C SER A 37 -4.89 8.60 -15.80
N THR A 38 -5.58 8.48 -16.93
CA THR A 38 -5.04 7.92 -18.19
C THR A 38 -4.28 6.61 -17.99
N THR A 39 -4.73 5.79 -17.03
CA THR A 39 -4.05 4.56 -16.60
C THR A 39 -4.81 3.35 -17.10
N MET A 40 -4.12 2.40 -17.71
CA MET A 40 -4.72 1.13 -18.13
C MET A 40 -4.83 0.17 -16.93
N PRO A 41 -5.94 -0.59 -16.81
CA PRO A 41 -6.07 -1.59 -15.76
C PRO A 41 -5.05 -2.71 -15.96
N SER A 42 -4.36 -3.10 -14.88
CA SER A 42 -3.50 -4.27 -14.85
C SER A 42 -4.31 -5.51 -14.44
N LEU A 43 -3.79 -6.71 -14.71
CA LEU A 43 -4.43 -7.95 -14.23
C LEU A 43 -4.56 -7.96 -12.70
N ASP A 44 -3.62 -7.33 -12.00
CA ASP A 44 -3.60 -7.23 -10.55
C ASP A 44 -4.71 -6.31 -10.03
N SER A 45 -5.01 -5.21 -10.74
CA SER A 45 -6.11 -4.30 -10.36
C SER A 45 -7.49 -4.92 -10.59
N LEU A 46 -7.60 -5.93 -11.46
CA LEU A 46 -8.86 -6.62 -11.75
C LEU A 46 -9.22 -7.70 -10.72
N ARG A 47 -8.28 -8.16 -9.89
CA ARG A 47 -8.52 -9.28 -8.95
C ARG A 47 -9.70 -9.04 -8.01
N LEU A 48 -9.74 -7.88 -7.36
CA LEU A 48 -10.81 -7.54 -6.42
C LEU A 48 -12.15 -7.23 -7.12
N PRO A 49 -12.19 -6.43 -8.21
CA PRO A 49 -13.41 -6.27 -9.00
C PRO A 49 -14.01 -7.59 -9.47
N LEU A 50 -13.20 -8.51 -10.01
CA LEU A 50 -13.67 -9.82 -10.46
C LEU A 50 -14.25 -10.64 -9.31
N ALA A 51 -13.59 -10.67 -8.15
CA ALA A 51 -14.10 -11.34 -6.96
C ALA A 51 -15.45 -10.74 -6.51
N ALA A 52 -15.54 -9.41 -6.44
CA ALA A 52 -16.76 -8.71 -6.09
C ALA A 52 -17.89 -8.96 -7.09
N MET A 53 -17.61 -9.02 -8.40
CA MET A 53 -18.59 -9.38 -9.42
C MET A 53 -19.18 -10.77 -9.19
N VAL A 54 -18.36 -11.76 -8.85
CA VAL A 54 -18.82 -13.12 -8.49
C VAL A 54 -19.68 -13.11 -7.22
N ILE A 55 -19.26 -12.34 -6.22
CA ILE A 55 -20.01 -12.17 -4.97
C ILE A 55 -21.38 -11.52 -5.22
N CYS A 56 -21.48 -10.54 -6.12
CA CYS A 56 -22.77 -9.96 -6.52
C CYS A 56 -23.71 -11.01 -7.12
N VAL A 57 -23.19 -11.91 -7.96
CA VAL A 57 -24.00 -13.01 -8.53
C VAL A 57 -24.51 -13.94 -7.42
N ALA A 58 -23.64 -14.30 -6.47
CA ALA A 58 -24.03 -15.14 -5.34
C ALA A 58 -25.13 -14.49 -4.49
N HIS A 59 -25.00 -13.21 -4.15
CA HIS A 59 -26.01 -12.47 -3.38
C HIS A 59 -27.33 -12.32 -4.15
N ALA A 60 -27.27 -12.13 -5.48
CA ALA A 60 -28.47 -12.08 -6.32
C ALA A 60 -29.24 -13.41 -6.30
N ILE A 61 -28.53 -14.55 -6.35
CA ILE A 61 -29.12 -15.90 -6.23
C ILE A 61 -29.77 -16.08 -4.85
N VAL A 62 -29.08 -15.69 -3.78
CA VAL A 62 -29.60 -15.77 -2.39
C VAL A 62 -30.87 -14.92 -2.25
N GLY A 63 -30.83 -13.66 -2.68
CA GLY A 63 -31.97 -12.76 -2.65
C GLY A 63 -33.16 -13.27 -3.44
N PHE A 64 -32.93 -13.83 -4.64
CA PHE A 64 -33.99 -14.46 -5.43
C PHE A 64 -34.60 -15.68 -4.74
N ALA A 65 -33.77 -16.55 -4.14
CA ALA A 65 -34.25 -17.73 -3.40
C ALA A 65 -35.18 -17.34 -2.24
N VAL A 66 -34.80 -16.31 -1.48
CA VAL A 66 -35.60 -15.78 -0.37
C VAL A 66 -36.87 -15.10 -0.90
N GLY A 67 -36.78 -14.31 -1.98
CA GLY A 67 -37.91 -13.65 -2.62
C GLY A 67 -38.93 -14.59 -3.25
N CYS A 68 -38.57 -15.86 -3.50
CA CYS A 68 -39.52 -16.92 -3.87
C CYS A 68 -40.35 -17.46 -2.68
N ARG A 69 -39.97 -17.15 -1.43
CA ARG A 69 -40.60 -17.67 -0.22
C ARG A 69 -41.24 -16.61 0.66
N VAL A 70 -40.76 -15.36 0.56
CA VAL A 70 -41.18 -14.23 1.41
C VAL A 70 -41.73 -13.11 0.53
N PRO A 71 -42.76 -12.35 0.96
CA PRO A 71 -43.25 -11.18 0.23
C PRO A 71 -42.13 -10.17 -0.05
N ARG A 72 -42.04 -9.71 -1.30
CA ARG A 72 -40.95 -8.82 -1.78
C ARG A 72 -40.80 -7.52 -0.99
N ILE A 73 -41.92 -6.98 -0.50
CA ILE A 73 -41.97 -5.74 0.29
C ILE A 73 -41.19 -5.89 1.61
N ILE A 74 -41.16 -7.10 2.17
CA ILE A 74 -40.52 -7.40 3.46
C ILE A 74 -39.13 -8.02 3.26
N ALA A 75 -38.98 -8.90 2.26
CA ALA A 75 -37.73 -9.61 2.00
C ALA A 75 -36.56 -8.65 1.73
N THR A 76 -36.77 -7.64 0.89
CA THR A 76 -35.72 -6.69 0.49
C THR A 76 -35.13 -5.91 1.67
N PRO A 77 -35.91 -5.19 2.51
CA PRO A 77 -35.34 -4.44 3.63
C PRO A 77 -34.72 -5.36 4.69
N ILE A 78 -35.31 -6.52 4.96
CA ILE A 78 -34.74 -7.48 5.92
C ILE A 78 -33.38 -7.98 5.44
N LEU A 79 -33.27 -8.39 4.16
CA LEU A 79 -32.00 -8.87 3.61
C LEU A 79 -30.96 -7.76 3.58
N ALA A 80 -31.33 -6.54 3.21
CA ALA A 80 -30.40 -5.42 3.21
C ALA A 80 -29.84 -5.11 4.62
N VAL A 81 -30.71 -5.09 5.63
CA VAL A 81 -30.30 -4.86 7.03
C VAL A 81 -29.48 -6.04 7.57
N ALA A 82 -29.92 -7.27 7.32
CA ALA A 82 -29.21 -8.47 7.78
C ALA A 82 -27.83 -8.58 7.13
N ASP A 83 -27.73 -8.34 5.82
CA ASP A 83 -26.46 -8.35 5.09
C ASP A 83 -25.53 -7.26 5.63
N TRP A 84 -26.04 -6.03 5.79
CA TRP A 84 -25.25 -4.94 6.36
C TRP A 84 -24.76 -5.26 7.77
N LEU A 85 -25.62 -5.78 8.65
CA LEU A 85 -25.22 -6.16 10.02
C LEU A 85 -24.19 -7.28 10.02
N LEU A 86 -24.41 -8.35 9.25
CA LEU A 86 -23.49 -9.49 9.18
C LEU A 86 -22.13 -9.07 8.62
N VAL A 87 -22.11 -8.24 7.57
CA VAL A 87 -20.87 -7.83 6.92
C VAL A 87 -20.16 -6.72 7.72
N ALA A 88 -20.86 -5.66 8.13
CA ALA A 88 -20.23 -4.53 8.81
C ALA A 88 -19.70 -4.90 10.20
N PHE A 89 -20.44 -5.70 10.96
CA PHE A 89 -20.05 -6.05 12.33
C PHE A 89 -18.80 -6.94 12.37
N THR A 90 -18.55 -7.73 11.32
CA THR A 90 -17.34 -8.57 11.25
C THR A 90 -16.04 -7.77 11.37
N ARG A 91 -16.03 -6.49 10.96
CA ARG A 91 -14.85 -5.62 11.04
C ARG A 91 -14.39 -5.37 12.48
N ALA A 92 -15.31 -5.41 13.44
CA ALA A 92 -15.05 -5.15 14.86
C ALA A 92 -14.86 -6.45 15.68
N MET A 93 -14.98 -7.63 15.08
CA MET A 93 -14.91 -8.90 15.78
C MET A 93 -13.47 -9.43 15.90
N LEU A 94 -13.19 -10.07 17.04
CA LEU A 94 -12.08 -11.00 17.25
C LEU A 94 -12.65 -12.40 17.54
N PRO A 95 -12.07 -13.48 17.00
CA PRO A 95 -10.91 -13.55 16.09
C PRO A 95 -11.17 -12.93 14.71
N TYR A 96 -10.12 -12.66 13.93
CA TYR A 96 -10.19 -11.87 12.69
C TYR A 96 -10.81 -12.57 11.47
N TRP A 97 -11.00 -13.89 11.50
CA TRP A 97 -11.48 -14.66 10.35
C TRP A 97 -12.85 -14.22 9.80
N PRO A 98 -13.86 -13.79 10.60
CA PRO A 98 -15.19 -13.47 10.08
C PRO A 98 -15.17 -12.35 9.04
N ARG A 99 -14.29 -11.37 9.20
CA ARG A 99 -14.20 -10.24 8.25
C ARG A 99 -13.53 -10.64 6.93
N HIS A 100 -12.62 -11.62 6.96
CA HIS A 100 -12.01 -12.15 5.74
C HIS A 100 -13.02 -12.96 4.94
N VAL A 101 -13.84 -13.75 5.64
CA VAL A 101 -14.92 -14.54 5.03
C VAL A 101 -16.07 -13.66 4.52
N SER A 102 -16.38 -12.54 5.17
CA SER A 102 -17.37 -11.57 4.68
C SER A 102 -16.86 -10.68 3.55
N GLY A 103 -15.58 -10.81 3.16
CA GLY A 103 -14.97 -10.02 2.10
C GLY A 103 -14.60 -8.59 2.50
N GLN A 104 -14.59 -8.28 3.80
CA GLN A 104 -14.11 -6.99 4.30
C GLN A 104 -12.60 -6.86 4.09
N PHE A 105 -12.22 -5.83 3.35
CA PHE A 105 -10.83 -5.47 3.09
C PHE A 105 -10.44 -4.17 3.79
N GLY A 106 -9.23 -4.16 4.36
CA GLY A 106 -8.59 -2.92 4.80
C GLY A 106 -8.07 -2.09 3.61
N THR A 107 -7.38 -1.00 3.92
CA THR A 107 -6.67 -0.23 2.90
C THR A 107 -5.53 -1.06 2.31
N ILE A 108 -5.32 -0.89 1.00
CA ILE A 108 -4.20 -1.47 0.25
C ILE A 108 -3.19 -0.36 0.03
N GLY A 109 -1.97 -0.60 0.51
CA GLY A 109 -0.85 0.33 0.37
C GLY A 109 -0.29 0.31 -1.06
N PHE A 110 0.56 1.29 -1.35
CA PHE A 110 1.24 1.34 -2.63
C PHE A 110 2.16 0.12 -2.83
N GLY A 111 2.12 -0.47 -4.02
CA GLY A 111 2.85 -1.70 -4.35
C GLY A 111 2.32 -2.99 -3.73
N GLU A 112 1.22 -2.92 -2.97
CA GLU A 112 0.56 -4.07 -2.40
C GLU A 112 -0.52 -4.61 -3.32
N VAL A 113 -0.56 -5.93 -3.48
CA VAL A 113 -1.59 -6.62 -4.26
C VAL A 113 -2.15 -7.78 -3.43
N PRO A 114 -3.48 -7.92 -3.33
CA PRO A 114 -4.09 -9.09 -2.71
C PRO A 114 -3.71 -10.38 -3.43
N ARG A 115 -3.33 -11.40 -2.66
CA ARG A 115 -3.19 -12.75 -3.21
C ARG A 115 -4.57 -13.27 -3.63
N PHE A 116 -4.61 -14.13 -4.64
CA PHE A 116 -5.87 -14.75 -5.09
C PHE A 116 -6.60 -15.51 -3.97
N VAL A 117 -5.84 -16.10 -3.04
CA VAL A 117 -6.39 -16.77 -1.85
C VAL A 117 -7.30 -15.85 -1.03
N THR A 118 -7.03 -14.55 -1.03
CA THR A 118 -7.81 -13.58 -0.28
C THR A 118 -9.19 -13.35 -0.88
N ALA A 119 -9.32 -13.40 -2.20
CA ALA A 119 -10.60 -13.38 -2.88
C ALA A 119 -11.37 -14.71 -2.73
N ALA A 120 -10.65 -15.83 -2.58
CA ALA A 120 -11.26 -17.15 -2.51
C ALA A 120 -12.14 -17.34 -1.27
N ALA A 121 -11.77 -16.79 -0.11
CA ALA A 121 -12.54 -16.95 1.13
C ALA A 121 -14.01 -16.47 1.03
N PRO A 122 -14.30 -15.21 0.64
CA PRO A 122 -15.68 -14.76 0.48
C PRO A 122 -16.39 -15.46 -0.70
N MET A 123 -15.67 -15.83 -1.75
CA MET A 123 -16.22 -16.60 -2.86
C MET A 123 -16.66 -18.01 -2.44
N LEU A 124 -15.91 -18.68 -1.57
CA LEU A 124 -16.26 -20.00 -1.04
C LEU A 124 -17.51 -19.95 -0.19
N LEU A 125 -17.64 -18.95 0.70
CA LEU A 125 -18.85 -18.79 1.52
C LEU A 125 -20.06 -18.45 0.64
N ALA A 126 -20.00 -17.34 -0.07
CA ALA A 126 -21.14 -16.84 -0.84
C ALA A 126 -21.49 -17.80 -1.99
N GLY A 127 -20.47 -18.28 -2.70
CA GLY A 127 -20.62 -19.24 -3.79
C GLY A 127 -21.13 -20.60 -3.33
N GLY A 128 -20.65 -21.13 -2.21
CA GLY A 128 -21.14 -22.39 -1.65
C GLY A 128 -22.63 -22.33 -1.31
N ILE A 129 -23.09 -21.24 -0.68
CA ILE A 129 -24.51 -21.00 -0.39
C ILE A 129 -25.30 -20.87 -1.70
N ALA A 130 -24.84 -20.05 -2.65
CA ALA A 130 -25.52 -19.83 -3.91
C ALA A 130 -25.66 -21.11 -4.76
N VAL A 131 -24.60 -21.91 -4.85
CA VAL A 131 -24.61 -23.22 -5.54
C VAL A 131 -25.56 -24.19 -4.83
N GLY A 132 -25.53 -24.24 -3.50
CA GLY A 132 -26.48 -25.04 -2.71
C GLY A 132 -27.94 -24.68 -3.05
N LEU A 133 -28.27 -23.40 -3.14
CA LEU A 133 -29.60 -22.93 -3.51
C LEU A 133 -29.97 -23.28 -4.96
N LEU A 134 -29.03 -23.17 -5.91
CA LEU A 134 -29.24 -23.57 -7.30
C LEU A 134 -29.55 -25.08 -7.42
N LEU A 135 -28.92 -25.92 -6.60
CA LEU A 135 -29.17 -27.37 -6.57
C LEU A 135 -30.61 -27.69 -6.12
N LEU A 136 -31.20 -26.88 -5.24
CA LEU A 136 -32.59 -27.03 -4.83
C LEU A 136 -33.59 -26.74 -5.98
N TRP A 137 -33.17 -26.01 -7.02
CA TRP A 137 -34.00 -25.71 -8.20
C TRP A 137 -33.91 -26.77 -9.31
N LEU A 138 -33.01 -27.76 -9.18
CA LEU A 138 -32.90 -28.85 -10.16
C LEU A 138 -34.24 -29.62 -10.26
N PRO A 139 -34.76 -29.85 -11.48
CA PRO A 139 -36.06 -30.49 -11.66
C PRO A 139 -36.04 -32.02 -11.47
N TYR A 140 -34.86 -32.64 -11.41
CA TYR A 140 -34.68 -34.10 -11.39
C TYR A 140 -34.14 -34.59 -10.03
N GLY A 141 -34.49 -35.84 -9.66
CA GLY A 141 -33.94 -36.54 -8.51
C GLY A 141 -34.75 -36.41 -7.20
N TRP A 142 -34.39 -37.26 -6.22
CA TRP A 142 -35.03 -37.34 -4.91
C TRP A 142 -34.82 -36.05 -4.12
N ARG A 143 -35.91 -35.48 -3.57
CA ARG A 143 -35.88 -34.21 -2.82
C ARG A 143 -34.90 -34.25 -1.64
N LEU A 144 -34.90 -35.36 -0.90
CA LEU A 144 -33.99 -35.55 0.24
C LEU A 144 -32.52 -35.53 -0.18
N LEU A 145 -32.18 -36.21 -1.28
CA LEU A 145 -30.81 -36.20 -1.82
C LEU A 145 -30.37 -34.80 -2.25
N ARG A 146 -31.26 -34.03 -2.89
CA ARG A 146 -30.98 -32.64 -3.28
C ARG A 146 -30.77 -31.72 -2.08
N VAL A 147 -31.59 -31.85 -1.04
CA VAL A 147 -31.43 -31.08 0.19
C VAL A 147 -30.12 -31.45 0.89
N ALA A 148 -29.79 -32.74 0.99
CA ALA A 148 -28.53 -33.20 1.57
C ALA A 148 -27.32 -32.68 0.79
N LEU A 149 -27.35 -32.75 -0.55
CA LEU A 149 -26.27 -32.24 -1.39
C LEU A 149 -26.15 -30.71 -1.30
N ALA A 150 -27.26 -29.98 -1.32
CA ALA A 150 -27.27 -28.53 -1.15
C ALA A 150 -26.67 -28.10 0.19
N ALA A 151 -27.07 -28.77 1.28
CA ALA A 151 -26.52 -28.55 2.61
C ALA A 151 -25.02 -28.87 2.66
N ALA A 152 -24.60 -30.02 2.09
CA ALA A 152 -23.20 -30.41 2.04
C ALA A 152 -22.34 -29.38 1.30
N VAL A 153 -22.81 -28.85 0.16
CA VAL A 153 -22.07 -27.83 -0.61
C VAL A 153 -21.98 -26.50 0.15
N ALA A 154 -23.09 -26.05 0.76
CA ALA A 154 -23.09 -24.83 1.56
C ALA A 154 -22.17 -24.93 2.79
N VAL A 155 -22.23 -26.06 3.50
CA VAL A 155 -21.34 -26.34 4.65
C VAL A 155 -19.89 -26.45 4.21
N ALA A 156 -19.60 -27.14 3.10
CA ALA A 156 -18.25 -27.24 2.57
C ALA A 156 -17.67 -25.87 2.18
N GLY A 157 -18.48 -24.99 1.58
CA GLY A 157 -18.09 -23.62 1.27
C GLY A 157 -17.77 -22.80 2.52
N ALA A 158 -18.64 -22.86 3.54
CA ALA A 158 -18.44 -22.16 4.80
C ALA A 158 -17.22 -22.69 5.59
N VAL A 159 -17.08 -24.01 5.71
CA VAL A 159 -15.94 -24.65 6.38
C VAL A 159 -14.65 -24.37 5.61
N GLY A 160 -14.68 -24.42 4.28
CA GLY A 160 -13.54 -24.08 3.43
C GLY A 160 -13.09 -22.63 3.62
N ALA A 161 -14.03 -21.68 3.62
CA ALA A 161 -13.75 -20.27 3.88
C ALA A 161 -13.15 -20.05 5.29
N TYR A 162 -13.72 -20.71 6.31
CA TYR A 162 -13.20 -20.68 7.67
C TYR A 162 -11.77 -21.24 7.75
N ARG A 163 -11.55 -22.46 7.25
CA ARG A 163 -10.23 -23.11 7.28
C ARG A 163 -9.16 -22.31 6.54
N LEU A 164 -9.55 -21.63 5.47
CA LEU A 164 -8.65 -20.77 4.71
C LEU A 164 -8.21 -19.53 5.49
N THR A 165 -9.08 -19.00 6.35
CA THR A 165 -8.91 -17.70 7.02
C THR A 165 -8.66 -17.78 8.52
N ALA A 166 -8.73 -18.96 9.12
CA ALA A 166 -8.64 -19.17 10.56
C ALA A 166 -7.34 -18.60 11.15
N ASP A 167 -6.22 -18.76 10.44
CA ASP A 167 -4.90 -18.32 10.88
C ASP A 167 -4.51 -16.93 10.34
N TRP A 168 -5.43 -16.23 9.67
CA TRP A 168 -5.12 -14.91 9.11
C TRP A 168 -5.11 -13.84 10.19
N SER A 169 -4.09 -13.00 10.14
CA SER A 169 -3.94 -11.83 10.99
C SER A 169 -4.98 -10.72 10.68
N ALA A 170 -4.82 -9.58 11.34
CA ALA A 170 -5.54 -8.34 11.06
C ALA A 170 -5.46 -7.91 9.57
N THR A 171 -4.49 -8.41 8.81
CA THR A 171 -4.32 -8.13 7.38
C THR A 171 -4.34 -9.44 6.60
N PRO A 172 -5.13 -9.54 5.52
CA PRO A 172 -5.16 -10.76 4.73
C PRO A 172 -3.83 -10.96 3.97
N PRO A 173 -3.58 -12.16 3.40
CA PRO A 173 -2.40 -12.41 2.58
C PRO A 173 -2.31 -11.45 1.38
N ILE A 174 -1.20 -10.71 1.33
CA ILE A 174 -0.86 -9.77 0.27
C ILE A 174 0.55 -10.09 -0.28
N THR A 175 0.85 -9.61 -1.48
CA THR A 175 2.21 -9.48 -2.00
C THR A 175 2.60 -8.01 -2.02
N THR A 176 3.89 -7.72 -1.88
CA THR A 176 4.45 -6.36 -1.94
C THR A 176 5.48 -6.29 -3.07
N GLY A 177 5.89 -5.08 -3.45
CA GLY A 177 6.83 -4.87 -4.56
C GLY A 177 6.21 -5.06 -5.95
N ASN A 178 4.88 -5.04 -6.08
CA ASN A 178 4.19 -5.17 -7.37
C ASN A 178 4.09 -3.79 -8.06
N VAL A 179 5.23 -3.11 -8.19
CA VAL A 179 5.35 -1.82 -8.87
C VAL A 179 6.43 -1.97 -9.93
N ALA A 180 6.16 -1.50 -11.15
CA ALA A 180 7.18 -1.43 -12.16
C ALA A 180 8.27 -0.44 -11.71
N MET A 181 9.51 -0.92 -11.69
CA MET A 181 10.66 -0.13 -11.24
C MET A 181 11.54 0.19 -12.43
N ALA A 182 11.88 1.47 -12.58
CA ALA A 182 12.94 1.92 -13.47
C ALA A 182 14.23 2.05 -12.66
N CYS A 183 15.35 1.62 -13.24
CA CYS A 183 16.66 1.70 -12.59
C CYS A 183 17.70 2.33 -13.53
N THR A 184 18.59 3.15 -13.00
CA THR A 184 19.75 3.68 -13.74
C THR A 184 21.02 3.69 -12.91
N GLY A 185 22.16 3.78 -13.60
CA GLY A 185 23.49 3.83 -13.00
C GLY A 185 23.96 2.52 -12.35
N SER A 186 25.20 2.52 -11.88
CA SER A 186 25.86 1.36 -11.27
C SER A 186 26.58 1.66 -9.96
N ALA A 187 26.84 2.93 -9.63
CA ALA A 187 27.58 3.34 -8.44
C ALA A 187 27.10 4.70 -7.87
N PRO A 188 25.96 4.75 -7.14
CA PRO A 188 25.02 3.66 -6.89
C PRO A 188 24.08 3.42 -8.07
N ARG A 189 23.58 2.18 -8.21
CA ARG A 189 22.36 1.93 -9.00
C ARG A 189 21.19 2.54 -8.23
N MET A 190 20.38 3.36 -8.87
CA MET A 190 19.19 3.95 -8.26
C MET A 190 17.93 3.39 -8.92
N CYS A 191 16.96 2.96 -8.12
CA CYS A 191 15.69 2.43 -8.59
C CYS A 191 14.51 3.17 -7.98
N VAL A 192 13.58 3.62 -8.81
CA VAL A 192 12.35 4.32 -8.42
C VAL A 192 11.17 3.74 -9.20
N PRO A 193 9.91 3.97 -8.77
CA PRO A 193 8.75 3.62 -9.58
C PRO A 193 8.83 4.24 -10.99
N ASP A 194 8.39 3.51 -12.00
CA ASP A 194 8.48 3.87 -13.42
C ASP A 194 7.90 5.26 -13.76
N PHE A 195 6.81 5.68 -13.11
CA PHE A 195 6.25 7.02 -13.31
C PHE A 195 7.19 8.16 -12.87
N ASN A 196 8.24 7.86 -12.10
CA ASN A 196 9.31 8.78 -11.73
C ASN A 196 10.58 8.59 -12.57
N GLU A 197 10.58 7.70 -13.57
CA GLU A 197 11.74 7.40 -14.44
C GLU A 197 12.34 8.65 -15.08
N ARG A 198 11.49 9.61 -15.48
CA ARG A 198 11.94 10.86 -16.13
C ARG A 198 12.96 11.67 -15.31
N TYR A 199 12.91 11.56 -13.98
CA TYR A 199 13.82 12.28 -13.07
C TYR A 199 15.06 11.46 -12.71
N LEU A 200 15.03 10.15 -12.99
CA LEU A 200 15.98 9.19 -12.45
C LEU A 200 17.44 9.45 -12.91
N PRO A 201 17.74 9.78 -14.18
CA PRO A 201 19.13 10.06 -14.60
C PRO A 201 19.76 11.25 -13.86
N GLU A 202 19.01 12.34 -13.70
CA GLU A 202 19.47 13.54 -13.01
C GLU A 202 19.67 13.27 -11.51
N VAL A 203 18.66 12.69 -10.85
CA VAL A 203 18.72 12.40 -9.41
C VAL A 203 19.82 11.39 -9.09
N GLN A 204 20.00 10.36 -9.93
CA GLN A 204 21.04 9.36 -9.74
C GLN A 204 22.44 9.97 -9.86
N SER A 205 22.69 10.75 -10.91
CA SER A 205 24.01 11.37 -11.14
C SER A 205 24.33 12.42 -10.07
N ALA A 206 23.35 13.24 -9.68
CA ALA A 206 23.50 14.21 -8.60
C ALA A 206 23.74 13.52 -7.24
N SER A 207 23.04 12.41 -6.96
CA SER A 207 23.27 11.60 -5.75
C SER A 207 24.65 10.95 -5.73
N ALA A 208 25.11 10.41 -6.87
CA ALA A 208 26.45 9.84 -7.00
C ALA A 208 27.53 10.89 -6.76
N LYS A 209 27.35 12.10 -7.33
CA LYS A 209 28.24 13.24 -7.13
C LYS A 209 28.24 13.70 -5.67
N ALA A 210 27.07 13.84 -5.04
CA ALA A 210 26.96 14.23 -3.64
C ALA A 210 27.67 13.24 -2.72
N LEU A 211 27.47 11.93 -2.93
CA LEU A 211 28.19 10.90 -2.19
C LEU A 211 29.71 10.97 -2.41
N SER A 212 30.18 11.31 -3.61
CA SER A 212 31.61 11.51 -3.86
C SER A 212 32.16 12.69 -3.06
N VAL A 213 31.50 13.85 -3.14
CA VAL A 213 31.90 15.05 -2.41
C VAL A 213 32.00 14.79 -0.91
N LEU A 214 31.03 14.08 -0.33
CA LEU A 214 31.02 13.78 1.10
C LEU A 214 32.10 12.76 1.50
N ARG A 215 32.44 11.81 0.61
CA ARG A 215 33.58 10.89 0.83
C ARG A 215 34.90 11.63 0.77
N ASP A 216 35.07 12.49 -0.23
CA ASP A 216 36.31 13.27 -0.44
C ASP A 216 36.53 14.25 0.71
N ALA A 217 35.44 14.78 1.30
CA ALA A 217 35.48 15.60 2.51
C ALA A 217 35.57 14.79 3.82
N GLY A 218 35.69 13.46 3.75
CA GLY A 218 35.83 12.57 4.91
C GLY A 218 34.60 12.51 5.83
N ALA A 219 33.44 12.96 5.37
CA ALA A 219 32.18 13.01 6.11
C ALA A 219 31.42 11.68 6.08
N THR A 220 31.70 10.81 5.11
CA THR A 220 31.09 9.47 5.04
C THR A 220 32.02 8.46 4.40
N SER A 221 31.88 7.19 4.78
CA SER A 221 32.48 6.04 4.10
C SER A 221 31.45 5.26 3.27
N ALA A 222 30.20 5.74 3.20
CA ALA A 222 29.10 5.08 2.53
C ALA A 222 29.36 4.83 1.04
N ARG A 223 29.13 3.58 0.62
CA ARG A 223 29.18 3.14 -0.78
C ARG A 223 27.99 2.22 -1.07
N PRO A 224 26.74 2.73 -1.05
CA PRO A 224 25.60 1.93 -1.42
C PRO A 224 25.79 1.41 -2.86
N ARG A 225 25.52 0.13 -3.07
CA ARG A 225 25.42 -0.46 -4.40
C ARG A 225 24.05 -0.15 -5.01
N LEU A 226 23.02 -0.12 -4.16
CA LEU A 226 21.64 0.13 -4.54
C LEU A 226 21.03 1.21 -3.65
N ILE A 227 20.38 2.19 -4.26
CA ILE A 227 19.44 3.09 -3.61
C ILE A 227 18.08 2.83 -4.24
N THR A 228 17.11 2.32 -3.48
CA THR A 228 15.80 1.96 -3.99
C THR A 228 14.70 2.63 -3.16
N ASP A 229 13.59 2.90 -3.82
CA ASP A 229 12.40 3.37 -3.12
C ASP A 229 11.84 2.28 -2.19
N GLY A 230 11.69 2.58 -0.90
CA GLY A 230 11.07 1.71 0.10
C GLY A 230 9.55 1.73 0.04
N TYR A 231 8.93 2.74 -0.59
CA TYR A 231 7.48 2.84 -0.67
C TYR A 231 6.84 1.61 -1.35
N VAL A 232 7.59 0.92 -2.22
CA VAL A 232 7.17 -0.33 -2.90
C VAL A 232 7.09 -1.56 -1.99
N ASP A 233 7.76 -1.54 -0.84
CA ASP A 233 7.71 -2.65 0.12
C ASP A 233 6.36 -2.73 0.87
N GLY A 234 5.48 -1.75 0.66
CA GLY A 234 4.16 -1.69 1.29
C GLY A 234 4.24 -1.55 2.80
N ARG A 235 3.34 -2.22 3.52
CA ARG A 235 3.26 -2.20 4.99
C ARG A 235 4.38 -2.96 5.68
N HIS A 236 5.10 -3.81 4.96
CA HIS A 236 6.22 -4.60 5.48
C HIS A 236 7.54 -4.05 4.97
N GLN A 237 7.83 -2.81 5.39
CA GLN A 237 9.05 -2.09 5.05
C GLN A 237 10.30 -2.89 5.42
N LYS A 238 11.22 -3.04 4.46
CA LYS A 238 12.50 -3.70 4.70
C LYS A 238 13.53 -2.70 5.19
N ALA A 239 14.32 -3.10 6.18
CA ALA A 239 15.40 -2.26 6.68
C ALA A 239 16.47 -2.02 5.60
N SER A 240 17.05 -0.84 5.60
CA SER A 240 18.26 -0.54 4.82
C SER A 240 19.47 -1.29 5.39
N THR A 241 20.39 -1.69 4.53
CA THR A 241 21.72 -2.23 4.87
C THR A 241 22.81 -1.23 4.52
N ASP A 242 24.09 -1.60 4.72
CA ASP A 242 25.21 -0.75 4.33
C ASP A 242 25.38 -0.63 2.82
N THR A 243 24.95 -1.64 2.06
CA THR A 243 25.07 -1.71 0.60
C THR A 243 23.76 -1.44 -0.13
N GLU A 244 22.62 -1.57 0.54
CA GLU A 244 21.29 -1.34 -0.04
C GLU A 244 20.50 -0.35 0.80
N TRP A 245 20.28 0.84 0.26
CA TRP A 245 19.50 1.86 0.92
C TRP A 245 18.07 1.82 0.41
N ARG A 246 17.14 1.58 1.34
CA ARG A 246 15.70 1.65 1.13
C ARG A 246 15.21 2.95 1.72
N MET A 247 14.84 3.88 0.84
CA MET A 247 14.53 5.27 1.19
C MET A 247 13.15 5.61 0.64
N MET A 248 12.42 6.52 1.28
CA MET A 248 11.13 6.99 0.73
C MET A 248 11.41 8.01 -0.38
N LEU A 249 11.50 7.56 -1.63
CA LEU A 249 11.93 8.39 -2.77
C LEU A 249 10.78 8.91 -3.62
N THR A 250 9.59 8.29 -3.54
CA THR A 250 8.46 8.58 -4.44
C THR A 250 8.09 10.06 -4.44
N VAL A 251 7.93 10.65 -3.26
CA VAL A 251 7.61 12.08 -3.11
C VAL A 251 8.87 12.95 -3.28
N PRO A 252 10.03 12.61 -2.67
CA PRO A 252 11.18 13.49 -2.80
C PRO A 252 11.76 13.66 -4.20
N VAL A 253 11.65 12.63 -5.04
CA VAL A 253 12.08 12.72 -6.44
C VAL A 253 11.25 13.75 -7.21
N GLN A 254 9.94 13.81 -6.94
CA GLN A 254 9.04 14.75 -7.60
C GLN A 254 9.22 16.20 -7.10
N ARG A 255 9.62 16.37 -5.84
CA ARG A 255 9.84 17.69 -5.20
C ARG A 255 11.26 18.22 -5.35
N GLY A 256 12.20 17.40 -5.85
CA GLY A 256 13.60 17.80 -6.01
C GLY A 256 14.45 17.68 -4.73
N ASP A 257 13.95 17.08 -3.65
CA ASP A 257 14.71 16.88 -2.39
C ASP A 257 15.31 15.47 -2.25
N ALA A 258 15.18 14.60 -3.25
CA ALA A 258 15.73 13.24 -3.21
C ALA A 258 17.25 13.20 -2.94
N VAL A 259 18.02 14.10 -3.55
CA VAL A 259 19.49 14.16 -3.35
C VAL A 259 19.81 14.60 -1.92
N TYR A 260 19.06 15.55 -1.37
CA TYR A 260 19.20 15.96 0.03
C TYR A 260 18.91 14.80 0.99
N GLN A 261 17.90 13.97 0.73
CA GLN A 261 17.65 12.76 1.53
C GLN A 261 18.84 11.80 1.49
N VAL A 262 19.50 11.63 0.33
CA VAL A 262 20.71 10.80 0.20
C VAL A 262 21.87 11.40 1.00
N VAL A 263 22.04 12.72 0.96
CA VAL A 263 23.04 13.46 1.76
C VAL A 263 22.83 13.21 3.24
N VAL A 264 21.63 13.46 3.76
CA VAL A 264 21.29 13.24 5.18
C VAL A 264 21.51 11.78 5.57
N ARG A 265 21.06 10.83 4.74
CA ARG A 265 21.23 9.39 5.00
C ARG A 265 22.68 8.95 5.06
N SER A 266 23.56 9.58 4.29
CA SER A 266 24.99 9.24 4.24
C SER A 266 25.76 9.65 5.51
N LEU A 267 25.23 10.61 6.26
CA LEU A 267 25.81 11.11 7.51
C LEU A 267 25.37 10.22 8.67
N LYS A 268 26.22 9.25 9.01
CA LYS A 268 25.98 8.37 10.17
C LYS A 268 26.54 9.02 11.43
N PHE A 269 25.64 9.50 12.29
CA PHE A 269 26.01 9.85 13.66
C PHE A 269 26.28 8.58 14.46
N ARG A 270 27.33 8.59 15.28
CA ARG A 270 27.68 7.45 16.15
C ARG A 270 26.67 7.26 17.28
N CYS A 271 25.99 8.34 17.65
CA CYS A 271 25.13 8.43 18.82
C CYS A 271 23.67 8.25 18.40
N LYS A 272 22.87 7.62 19.27
CA LYS A 272 21.43 7.41 19.02
C LYS A 272 20.65 8.72 19.11
N GLU A 273 21.05 9.60 20.01
CA GLU A 273 20.49 10.93 20.24
C GLU A 273 21.60 11.96 20.02
N VAL A 274 21.31 12.99 19.23
CA VAL A 274 22.23 14.06 18.86
C VAL A 274 21.48 15.37 19.05
N ASP A 275 22.15 16.37 19.63
CA ASP A 275 21.54 17.68 19.81
C ASP A 275 21.17 18.32 18.46
N VAL A 276 20.06 19.06 18.43
CA VAL A 276 19.49 19.67 17.22
C VAL A 276 20.53 20.55 16.51
N ARG A 277 21.31 21.34 17.25
CA ARG A 277 22.32 22.24 16.65
C ARG A 277 23.40 21.46 15.92
N THR A 278 23.92 20.40 16.51
CA THR A 278 24.95 19.52 15.92
C THR A 278 24.43 18.80 14.70
N ALA A 279 23.23 18.22 14.78
CA ALA A 279 22.61 17.52 13.65
C ALA A 279 22.40 18.49 12.47
N HIS A 280 21.75 19.62 12.71
CA HIS A 280 21.46 20.59 11.65
C HIS A 280 22.69 21.31 11.11
N SER A 281 23.73 21.52 11.93
CA SER A 281 25.01 22.04 11.46
C SER A 281 25.72 21.07 10.51
N ALA A 282 25.74 19.78 10.84
CA ALA A 282 26.28 18.76 9.94
C ALA A 282 25.47 18.65 8.64
N TRP A 283 24.14 18.67 8.73
CA TRP A 283 23.25 18.64 7.57
C TRP A 283 23.38 19.88 6.68
N LEU A 284 23.40 21.09 7.25
CA LEU A 284 23.58 22.32 6.47
C LEU A 284 24.97 22.36 5.82
N TRP A 285 26.03 22.02 6.54
CA TRP A 285 27.38 21.95 5.96
C TRP A 285 27.43 20.99 4.77
N ALA A 286 26.88 19.79 4.93
CA ALA A 286 26.86 18.78 3.87
C ALA A 286 25.97 19.22 2.69
N ALA A 287 24.83 19.84 2.98
CA ALA A 287 23.95 20.41 1.97
C ALA A 287 24.66 21.52 1.17
N THR A 288 25.38 22.44 1.82
CA THR A 288 26.16 23.46 1.12
C THR A 288 27.28 22.87 0.27
N LYS A 289 28.01 21.87 0.77
CA LYS A 289 29.06 21.17 0.00
C LYS A 289 28.54 20.46 -1.24
N THR A 290 27.31 19.96 -1.17
CA THR A 290 26.69 19.17 -2.25
C THR A 290 25.73 19.97 -3.13
N GLY A 291 25.61 21.29 -2.91
CA GLY A 291 24.69 22.15 -3.66
C GLY A 291 23.21 21.95 -3.32
N GLN A 292 22.90 21.38 -2.15
CA GLN A 292 21.55 21.07 -1.66
C GLN A 292 21.06 22.03 -0.55
N ALA A 293 21.66 23.22 -0.44
CA ALA A 293 21.34 24.19 0.62
C ALA A 293 19.88 24.68 0.57
N GLU A 294 19.30 24.81 -0.63
CA GLU A 294 17.90 25.18 -0.82
C GLU A 294 16.95 24.08 -0.32
N ALA A 295 17.23 22.80 -0.64
CA ALA A 295 16.47 21.68 -0.13
C ALA A 295 16.51 21.57 1.40
N TYR A 296 17.67 21.88 2.01
CA TYR A 296 17.78 22.03 3.47
C TYR A 296 16.85 23.14 4.00
N GLN A 297 16.86 24.33 3.39
CA GLN A 297 16.02 25.45 3.83
C GLN A 297 14.53 25.14 3.72
N MET A 298 14.10 24.59 2.57
CA MET A 298 12.71 24.16 2.36
C MET A 298 12.28 23.14 3.42
N ARG A 299 13.17 22.22 3.82
CA ARG A 299 12.87 21.25 4.88
C ARG A 299 12.70 21.92 6.25
N ARG A 300 13.55 22.88 6.59
CA ARG A 300 13.44 23.66 7.84
C ARG A 300 12.14 24.44 7.93
N GLU A 301 11.67 25.00 6.81
CA GLU A 301 10.39 25.71 6.77
C GLU A 301 9.20 24.77 7.01
N GLN A 302 9.26 23.54 6.50
CA GLN A 302 8.23 22.53 6.70
C GLN A 302 8.17 21.98 8.13
N GLU A 303 9.29 21.99 8.86
CA GLU A 303 9.34 21.57 10.26
C GLU A 303 8.63 22.57 11.21
N GLY A 304 8.34 23.78 10.72
CA GLY A 304 7.85 24.88 11.53
C GLY A 304 8.98 25.53 12.31
N MET A 305 9.02 26.86 12.33
CA MET A 305 10.05 27.61 13.05
C MET A 305 9.41 28.56 14.06
N ASN A 306 9.45 28.17 15.33
CA ASN A 306 9.14 29.07 16.43
C ASN A 306 10.27 30.15 16.57
N PRO A 307 10.11 31.19 17.39
CA PRO A 307 11.15 32.22 17.55
C PRO A 307 12.52 31.68 18.00
N GLU A 308 12.54 30.65 18.84
CA GLU A 308 13.76 30.01 19.34
C GLU A 308 14.48 29.24 18.21
N ASP A 309 13.73 28.52 17.37
CA ASP A 309 14.23 27.81 16.20
C ASP A 309 14.90 28.77 15.21
N ARG A 310 14.35 29.98 15.05
CA ARG A 310 14.97 31.01 14.19
C ARG A 310 16.30 31.50 14.76
N GLN A 311 16.40 31.64 16.08
CA GLN A 311 17.65 32.02 16.72
C GLN A 311 18.69 30.90 16.62
N LEU A 312 18.27 29.65 16.82
CA LEU A 312 19.09 28.47 16.62
C LEU A 312 19.58 28.35 15.17
N GLU A 313 18.71 28.58 14.19
CA GLU A 313 19.03 28.55 12.76
C GLU A 313 20.08 29.61 12.39
N LYS A 314 20.00 30.82 12.98
CA LYS A 314 21.04 31.85 12.82
C LYS A 314 22.39 31.37 13.35
N GLN A 315 22.42 30.71 14.51
CA GLN A 315 23.65 30.15 15.07
C GLN A 315 24.23 29.03 14.19
N ILE A 316 23.38 28.12 13.70
CA ILE A 316 23.76 27.05 12.78
C ILE A 316 24.39 27.63 11.51
N LYS A 317 23.75 28.63 10.88
CA LYS A 317 24.26 29.29 9.68
C LYS A 317 25.60 29.98 9.93
N ALA A 318 25.77 30.66 11.06
CA ALA A 318 27.03 31.30 11.43
C ALA A 318 28.15 30.27 11.64
N ASP A 319 27.87 29.18 12.35
CA ASP A 319 28.83 28.10 12.59
C ASP A 319 29.30 27.46 11.29
N VAL A 320 28.36 27.12 10.41
CA VAL A 320 28.68 26.50 9.11
C VAL A 320 29.43 27.48 8.21
N THR A 321 29.05 28.76 8.16
CA THR A 321 29.76 29.77 7.38
C THR A 321 31.22 29.92 7.83
N ARG A 322 31.46 29.93 9.15
CA ARG A 322 32.82 29.97 9.70
C ARG A 322 33.64 28.77 9.25
N VAL A 323 33.11 27.56 9.38
CA VAL A 323 33.82 26.32 9.01
C VAL A 323 34.05 26.24 7.50
N LEU A 324 33.09 26.69 6.68
CA LEU A 324 33.26 26.68 5.22
C LEU A 324 34.41 27.57 4.75
N ALA A 325 34.78 28.61 5.51
CA ALA A 325 35.94 29.47 5.24
C ALA A 325 37.29 28.85 5.66
N GLU A 326 37.29 27.75 6.42
CA GLU A 326 38.52 27.07 6.84
C GLU A 326 39.09 26.15 5.74
N PRO A 327 40.38 25.78 5.79
CA PRO A 327 40.97 24.79 4.87
C PRO A 327 40.26 23.43 4.93
N ALA A 328 40.27 22.68 3.83
CA ALA A 328 39.55 21.40 3.70
C ALA A 328 39.88 20.37 4.80
N ALA A 329 41.13 20.33 5.26
CA ALA A 329 41.55 19.44 6.35
C ALA A 329 40.87 19.81 7.70
N ALA A 330 40.70 21.09 7.98
CA ALA A 330 40.02 21.58 9.18
C ALA A 330 38.52 21.27 9.11
N GLN A 331 37.89 21.47 7.95
CA GLN A 331 36.48 21.09 7.72
C GLN A 331 36.26 19.59 7.92
N THR A 332 37.18 18.76 7.42
CA THR A 332 37.13 17.30 7.58
C THR A 332 37.22 16.89 9.04
N LYS A 333 38.11 17.53 9.82
CA LYS A 333 38.23 17.28 11.27
C LYS A 333 36.94 17.70 11.99
N TRP A 334 36.40 18.87 11.64
CA TRP A 334 35.18 19.40 12.23
C TRP A 334 33.97 18.48 12.00
N ILE A 335 33.74 18.02 10.76
CA ILE A 335 32.58 17.17 10.47
C ILE A 335 32.69 15.81 11.15
N LYS A 336 33.90 15.20 11.18
CA LYS A 336 34.13 13.95 11.92
C LYS A 336 33.82 14.11 13.39
N GLN A 337 34.32 15.17 14.01
CA GLN A 337 34.01 15.48 15.41
C GLN A 337 32.50 15.63 15.63
N LYS A 338 31.79 16.33 14.74
CA LYS A 338 30.33 16.50 14.84
C LYS A 338 29.56 15.17 14.73
N LEU A 339 29.96 14.28 13.83
CA LEU A 339 29.34 12.96 13.66
C LEU A 339 29.65 12.00 14.83
N ASP A 340 30.77 12.20 15.52
CA ASP A 340 31.19 11.42 16.68
C ASP A 340 30.70 11.99 18.03
N THR A 341 30.16 13.21 18.06
CA THR A 341 29.76 13.88 19.31
C THR A 341 28.44 13.31 19.85
N CYS A 342 28.48 12.77 21.08
CA CYS A 342 27.31 12.25 21.80
C CYS A 342 26.81 13.16 22.93
N GLN A 343 27.15 14.45 22.91
CA GLN A 343 26.65 15.38 23.92
C GLN A 343 25.15 15.59 23.73
N ALA A 344 24.35 14.86 24.50
CA ALA A 344 23.00 15.28 24.80
C ALA A 344 23.12 16.51 25.71
N ASN A 345 22.66 17.68 25.26
CA ASN A 345 22.51 18.80 26.19
C ASN A 345 21.55 18.35 27.28
N ALA A 346 22.02 18.34 28.53
CA ALA A 346 21.16 18.25 29.69
C ALA A 346 20.18 19.43 29.60
N SER A 347 18.90 19.08 29.50
CA SER A 347 17.75 19.99 29.52
C SER A 347 17.79 20.95 30.68
#